data_AF-A0A074NFU6-F1
#
_entry.id   AF-A0A074NFU6-F1
#
_cell.length_a   1.000
_cell.length_b   1.000
_cell.length_c   1.000
_cell.angle_alpha   90.00
_cell.angle_beta   90.00
_cell.angle_gamma   90.00
#
_symmetry.space_group_name_H-M   'P 1'
#
loop_
_entity.id
_entity.type
_entity.pdbx_description
1 polymer ?
#
loop_
_entity_poly.entity_id
_entity_poly.type
_entity_poly.pdbx_seq_one_letter_code
_entity_poly.pdbx_strand_id
1 'polypeptide(L)'
;MTDPIASLSDSAPADNPADDPAGPIASDVARGIARLFARNGIWCLPEMPLRNGRRADLMGVDAKGLVVIVEIKISRGDLLGDGKWPDYLDYCDRFFWGVPPGLDRSPLEGEAYRPDCCGIIVADGYDAEILRHAPLHSLAAARRKVEIERLARVAMRRHTVLMDAHCSEFGGEIA
;
A
#
# COMPACT_ATOMS: atom_id res chain seq x y z
N MET A 1 -44.67 -26.45 44.48
CA MET A 1 -44.49 -25.23 43.67
C MET A 1 -43.11 -24.70 44.00
N THR A 2 -42.10 -25.25 43.34
CA THR A 2 -40.68 -24.92 43.54
C THR A 2 -40.00 -25.21 42.20
N ASP A 3 -39.81 -24.17 41.40
CA ASP A 3 -38.99 -24.23 40.18
C ASP A 3 -37.53 -23.92 40.56
N PRO A 4 -36.54 -24.63 39.98
CA PRO A 4 -35.14 -24.30 40.18
C PRO A 4 -34.68 -23.25 39.14
N ILE A 5 -33.86 -22.31 39.59
CA ILE A 5 -33.21 -21.28 38.76
C ILE A 5 -32.14 -21.95 37.89
N ALA A 6 -32.30 -21.88 36.57
CA ALA A 6 -31.30 -22.33 35.61
C ALA A 6 -30.10 -21.38 35.57
N SER A 7 -28.91 -21.92 35.79
CA SER A 7 -27.62 -21.26 35.59
C SER A 7 -27.36 -21.07 34.08
N LEU A 8 -27.57 -19.86 33.58
CA LEU A 8 -27.13 -19.44 32.24
C LEU A 8 -25.68 -18.96 32.34
N SER A 9 -24.73 -19.82 31.91
CA SER A 9 -23.39 -19.40 31.56
C SER A 9 -23.44 -18.73 30.18
N ASP A 10 -23.59 -17.41 30.17
CA ASP A 10 -23.53 -16.60 28.95
C ASP A 10 -22.04 -16.30 28.64
N SER A 11 -21.38 -17.21 27.95
CA SER A 11 -20.10 -16.89 27.30
C SER A 11 -20.43 -16.24 25.95
N ALA A 12 -20.53 -14.90 25.95
CA ALA A 12 -20.59 -14.12 24.72
C ALA A 12 -19.40 -14.49 23.82
N PRO A 13 -19.61 -14.68 22.51
CA PRO A 13 -18.50 -14.92 21.60
C PRO A 13 -17.60 -13.69 21.60
N ALA A 14 -16.30 -13.91 21.74
CA ALA A 14 -15.33 -12.84 21.57
C ALA A 14 -15.41 -12.33 20.13
N ASP A 15 -15.68 -11.04 19.96
CA ASP A 15 -15.58 -10.34 18.67
C ASP A 15 -14.15 -10.54 18.16
N ASN A 16 -13.99 -11.45 17.19
CA ASN A 16 -12.72 -11.65 16.53
C ASN A 16 -12.61 -10.53 15.49
N PRO A 17 -11.62 -9.62 15.55
CA PRO A 17 -11.47 -8.53 14.58
C PRO A 17 -11.25 -9.02 13.13
N ALA A 18 -11.13 -10.33 12.93
CA ALA A 18 -11.12 -10.99 11.63
C ALA A 18 -12.52 -11.14 10.96
N ASP A 19 -13.62 -10.97 11.71
CA ASP A 19 -14.99 -11.13 11.22
C ASP A 19 -15.63 -9.80 10.80
N ASP A 20 -14.89 -8.94 10.09
CA ASP A 20 -15.51 -7.81 9.37
C ASP A 20 -16.27 -8.36 8.14
N PRO A 21 -17.62 -8.25 8.09
CA PRO A 21 -18.41 -8.82 7.00
C PRO A 21 -18.13 -8.19 5.63
N ALA A 22 -17.39 -7.07 5.57
CA ALA A 22 -17.01 -6.42 4.32
C ALA A 22 -15.73 -7.00 3.67
N GLY A 23 -14.96 -7.81 4.40
CA GLY A 23 -13.63 -8.26 3.95
C GLY A 23 -12.61 -7.12 3.81
N PRO A 24 -11.32 -7.42 3.58
CA PRO A 24 -10.29 -6.40 3.49
C PRO A 24 -10.46 -5.56 2.21
N ILE A 25 -10.47 -4.23 2.36
CA ILE A 25 -10.50 -3.29 1.22
C ILE A 25 -9.13 -2.64 1.00
N ALA A 26 -8.78 -2.40 -0.28
CA ALA A 26 -7.47 -1.86 -0.64
C ALA A 26 -7.19 -0.48 -0.02
N SER A 27 -8.23 0.35 0.15
CA SER A 27 -8.10 1.66 0.79
C SER A 27 -7.69 1.59 2.26
N ASP A 28 -8.03 0.51 2.96
CA ASP A 28 -7.63 0.33 4.35
C ASP A 28 -6.16 -0.08 4.43
N VAL A 29 -5.73 -1.05 3.62
CA VAL A 29 -4.30 -1.40 3.48
C VAL A 29 -3.49 -0.15 3.12
N ALA A 30 -3.93 0.64 2.14
CA ALA A 30 -3.26 1.88 1.75
C ALA A 30 -3.15 2.88 2.92
N ARG A 31 -4.21 3.02 3.73
CA ARG A 31 -4.25 3.90 4.89
C ARG A 31 -3.27 3.46 5.97
N GLY A 32 -3.23 2.17 6.32
CA GLY A 32 -2.28 1.64 7.29
C GLY A 32 -0.84 1.88 6.85
N ILE A 33 -0.53 1.58 5.59
CA ILE A 33 0.81 1.82 5.01
C ILE A 33 1.17 3.30 5.04
N ALA A 34 0.24 4.19 4.69
CA ALA A 34 0.48 5.63 4.74
C ALA A 34 0.81 6.11 6.16
N ARG A 35 0.15 5.58 7.20
CA ARG A 35 0.46 5.89 8.61
C ARG A 35 1.83 5.39 9.02
N LEU A 36 2.17 4.14 8.68
CA LEU A 36 3.49 3.56 8.91
C LEU A 36 4.59 4.39 8.24
N PHE A 37 4.38 4.81 7.00
CA PHE A 37 5.34 5.62 6.25
C PHE A 37 5.50 7.01 6.87
N ALA A 38 4.40 7.70 7.17
CA ALA A 38 4.44 9.05 7.72
C ALA A 38 5.22 9.13 9.04
N ARG A 39 5.00 8.18 9.96
CA ARG A 39 5.75 8.15 11.24
C ARG A 39 7.24 7.79 11.08
N ASN A 40 7.64 7.29 9.91
CA ASN A 40 9.03 6.98 9.56
C ASN A 40 9.64 7.99 8.55
N GLY A 41 8.97 9.13 8.32
CA GLY A 41 9.49 10.19 7.45
C GLY A 41 9.44 9.86 5.95
N ILE A 42 8.56 8.94 5.55
CA ILE A 42 8.25 8.63 4.16
C ILE A 42 6.85 9.17 3.86
N TRP A 43 6.69 9.93 2.78
CA TRP A 43 5.40 10.52 2.41
C TRP A 43 4.99 10.01 1.04
N CYS A 44 3.74 9.55 0.92
CA CYS A 44 3.26 8.86 -0.27
C CYS A 44 1.97 9.47 -0.85
N LEU A 45 1.82 9.32 -2.16
CA LEU A 45 0.58 9.55 -2.89
C LEU A 45 -0.01 8.22 -3.35
N PRO A 46 -1.34 8.06 -3.28
CA PRO A 46 -2.01 6.91 -3.87
C PRO A 46 -2.16 7.05 -5.39
N GLU A 47 -2.35 5.94 -6.10
CA GLU A 47 -2.72 5.93 -7.53
C GLU A 47 -1.75 6.79 -8.39
N MET A 48 -0.45 6.58 -8.26
CA MET A 48 0.57 7.38 -8.94
C MET A 48 0.86 6.83 -10.36
N PRO A 49 0.57 7.58 -11.43
CA PRO A 49 0.84 7.15 -12.81
C PRO A 49 2.35 7.12 -13.12
N LEU A 50 2.78 6.09 -13.84
CA LEU A 50 4.17 5.88 -14.26
C LEU A 50 4.31 6.01 -15.78
N ARG A 51 5.55 6.29 -16.24
CA ARG A 51 5.82 6.57 -17.67
C ARG A 51 5.62 5.36 -18.61
N ASN A 52 5.62 4.15 -18.08
CA ASN A 52 5.29 2.93 -18.83
C ASN A 52 3.77 2.69 -18.98
N GLY A 53 2.93 3.63 -18.56
CA GLY A 53 1.48 3.47 -18.57
C GLY A 53 0.93 2.61 -17.43
N ARG A 54 1.77 2.21 -16.47
CA ARG A 54 1.34 1.61 -15.20
C ARG A 54 0.88 2.68 -14.22
N ARG A 55 0.31 2.23 -13.11
CA ARG A 55 -0.06 3.06 -11.97
C ARG A 55 0.36 2.32 -10.71
N ALA A 56 1.16 2.97 -9.88
CA ALA A 56 1.54 2.45 -8.58
C ALA A 56 0.41 2.72 -7.57
N ASP A 57 0.05 1.74 -6.75
CA ASP A 57 -1.00 1.92 -5.74
C ASP A 57 -0.59 2.96 -4.69
N LEU A 58 0.67 2.90 -4.23
CA LEU A 58 1.33 3.98 -3.49
C LEU A 58 2.71 4.26 -4.06
N MET A 59 3.05 5.54 -4.21
CA MET A 59 4.41 5.98 -4.49
C MET A 59 4.81 7.07 -3.50
N GLY A 60 5.99 6.96 -2.92
CA GLY A 60 6.46 7.90 -1.91
C GLY A 60 7.94 8.22 -2.01
N VAL A 61 8.35 9.17 -1.19
CA VAL A 61 9.74 9.63 -1.10
C VAL A 61 10.15 9.83 0.36
N ASP A 62 11.37 9.43 0.70
CA ASP A 62 11.96 9.65 2.02
C ASP A 62 12.80 10.95 2.08
N ALA A 63 13.29 11.30 3.27
CA ALA A 63 14.13 12.49 3.47
C ALA A 63 15.47 12.48 2.69
N LYS A 64 15.92 11.32 2.20
CA LYS A 64 17.12 11.16 1.36
C LYS A 64 16.79 11.21 -0.14
N GLY A 65 15.53 11.36 -0.49
CA GLY A 65 15.04 11.34 -1.87
C GLY A 65 14.88 9.94 -2.44
N LEU A 66 14.97 8.87 -1.63
CA LEU A 66 14.75 7.52 -2.13
C LEU A 66 13.26 7.32 -2.42
N VAL A 67 12.98 6.80 -3.61
CA VAL A 67 11.63 6.57 -4.10
C VAL A 67 11.16 5.18 -3.69
N VAL A 68 9.97 5.08 -3.11
CA VAL A 68 9.34 3.83 -2.70
C VAL A 68 8.07 3.61 -3.50
N ILE A 69 7.86 2.39 -4.00
CA ILE A 69 6.59 1.94 -4.57
C ILE A 69 6.03 0.83 -3.69
N VAL A 70 4.71 0.83 -3.51
CA VAL A 70 3.96 -0.28 -2.91
C VAL A 70 2.84 -0.68 -3.86
N GLU A 71 2.76 -1.97 -4.19
CA GLU A 71 1.60 -2.57 -4.86
C GLU A 71 0.77 -3.34 -3.84
N ILE A 72 -0.52 -3.01 -3.76
CA ILE A 72 -1.47 -3.54 -2.79
C ILE A 72 -2.20 -4.73 -3.39
N LYS A 73 -2.17 -5.87 -2.70
CA LYS A 73 -2.90 -7.08 -3.10
C LYS A 73 -3.82 -7.52 -1.96
N ILE A 74 -5.13 -7.49 -2.21
CA ILE A 74 -6.14 -7.86 -1.20
C ILE A 74 -6.70 -9.27 -1.37
N SER A 75 -6.40 -9.94 -2.48
CA SER A 75 -6.84 -11.31 -2.74
C SER A 75 -5.72 -12.13 -3.37
N ARG A 76 -5.84 -13.46 -3.28
CA ARG A 76 -4.88 -14.38 -3.91
C ARG A 76 -4.90 -14.25 -5.44
N GLY A 77 -6.07 -14.05 -6.03
CA GLY A 77 -6.21 -13.87 -7.48
C GLY A 77 -5.50 -12.60 -7.98
N ASP A 78 -5.63 -11.52 -7.23
CA ASP A 78 -4.92 -10.25 -7.50
C ASP A 78 -3.40 -10.43 -7.40
N LEU A 79 -2.93 -11.07 -6.32
CA LEU A 79 -1.51 -11.36 -6.13
C LEU A 79 -0.93 -12.23 -7.26
N LEU A 80 -1.60 -13.32 -7.62
CA LEU A 80 -1.15 -14.25 -8.67
C LEU A 80 -1.31 -13.69 -10.08
N GLY A 81 -2.21 -12.72 -10.27
CA GLY A 81 -2.45 -12.07 -11.56
C GLY A 81 -1.38 -11.05 -11.96
N ASP A 82 -0.58 -10.57 -11.01
CA ASP A 82 0.40 -9.50 -11.25
C ASP A 82 1.74 -10.01 -11.81
N GLY A 83 1.69 -10.59 -13.01
CA GLY A 83 2.88 -11.13 -13.69
C GLY A 83 3.81 -10.06 -14.27
N LYS A 84 3.44 -8.77 -14.21
CA LYS A 84 4.21 -7.65 -14.78
C LYS A 84 4.73 -6.69 -13.72
N TRP A 85 4.63 -7.06 -12.44
CA TRP A 85 5.22 -6.32 -11.34
C TRP A 85 6.72 -5.95 -11.51
N PRO A 86 7.58 -6.74 -12.23
CA PRO A 86 8.95 -6.33 -12.47
C PRO A 86 9.09 -4.95 -13.15
N ASP A 87 8.08 -4.54 -13.92
CA ASP A 87 8.03 -3.24 -14.61
C ASP A 87 8.14 -2.06 -13.62
N TYR A 88 7.76 -2.23 -12.35
CA TYR A 88 7.82 -1.18 -11.33
C TYR A 88 9.24 -0.90 -10.81
N LEU A 89 10.15 -1.88 -10.89
CA LEU A 89 11.51 -1.76 -10.33
C LEU A 89 12.33 -0.66 -11.03
N ASP A 90 11.99 -0.31 -12.26
CA ASP A 90 12.62 0.79 -12.99
C ASP A 90 12.26 2.18 -12.44
N TYR A 91 11.28 2.28 -11.53
CA TYR A 91 10.67 3.54 -11.06
C TYR A 91 10.81 3.77 -9.55
N CYS A 92 11.46 2.87 -8.81
CA CYS A 92 11.67 3.01 -7.38
C CYS A 92 13.04 2.52 -6.92
N ASP A 93 13.53 3.09 -5.81
CA ASP A 93 14.69 2.58 -5.08
C ASP A 93 14.33 1.38 -4.18
N ARG A 94 13.07 1.30 -3.74
CA ARG A 94 12.51 0.17 -2.96
C ARG A 94 11.10 -0.17 -3.42
N PHE A 95 10.83 -1.46 -3.55
CA PHE A 95 9.52 -1.98 -3.90
C PHE A 95 8.96 -2.84 -2.78
N PHE A 96 7.70 -2.64 -2.41
CA PHE A 96 6.99 -3.45 -1.43
C PHE A 96 5.70 -4.03 -1.99
N TRP A 97 5.35 -5.22 -1.53
CA TRP A 97 3.99 -5.71 -1.55
C TRP A 97 3.27 -5.23 -0.29
N GLY A 98 2.08 -4.64 -0.44
CA GLY A 98 1.16 -4.31 0.64
C GLY A 98 0.03 -5.33 0.68
N VAL A 99 -0.17 -6.04 1.80
CA VAL A 99 -1.20 -7.08 1.90
C VAL A 99 -1.96 -6.99 3.22
N PRO A 100 -3.24 -7.41 3.28
CA PRO A 100 -3.96 -7.49 4.55
C PRO A 100 -3.45 -8.66 5.40
N PRO A 101 -3.62 -8.63 6.74
CA PRO A 101 -3.15 -9.69 7.64
C PRO A 101 -3.63 -11.09 7.29
N GLY A 102 -4.88 -11.20 6.79
CA GLY A 102 -5.52 -12.47 6.46
C GLY A 102 -5.16 -13.08 5.10
N LEU A 103 -4.37 -12.40 4.26
CA LEU A 103 -4.00 -12.94 2.95
C LEU A 103 -2.89 -14.00 3.06
N ASP A 104 -3.09 -15.17 2.43
CA ASP A 104 -2.00 -16.13 2.21
C ASP A 104 -0.94 -15.55 1.28
N ARG A 105 0.14 -15.06 1.90
CA ARG A 105 1.29 -14.46 1.25
C ARG A 105 2.41 -15.45 0.91
N SER A 106 2.23 -16.77 1.13
CA SER A 106 3.25 -17.77 0.79
C SER A 106 3.77 -17.70 -0.66
N PRO A 107 2.99 -17.25 -1.68
CA PRO A 107 3.55 -17.06 -3.02
C PRO A 107 4.71 -16.06 -3.08
N LEU A 108 4.74 -15.05 -2.20
CA LEU A 108 5.78 -14.00 -2.15
C LEU A 108 7.16 -14.51 -1.71
N GLU A 109 7.25 -15.77 -1.30
CA GLU A 109 8.51 -16.46 -1.01
C GLU A 109 9.06 -17.23 -2.23
N GLY A 110 8.26 -17.39 -3.28
CA GLY A 110 8.65 -18.11 -4.49
C GLY A 110 9.48 -17.27 -5.47
N GLU A 111 10.21 -17.96 -6.34
CA GLU A 111 11.09 -17.37 -7.37
C GLU A 111 10.38 -16.32 -8.25
N ALA A 112 9.11 -16.56 -8.61
CA ALA A 112 8.32 -15.64 -9.44
C ALA A 112 8.16 -14.23 -8.83
N TYR A 113 8.32 -14.10 -7.52
CA TYR A 113 8.18 -12.84 -6.79
C TYR A 113 9.52 -12.25 -6.33
N ARG A 114 10.65 -12.90 -6.63
CA ARG A 114 12.02 -12.39 -6.39
C ARG A 114 12.15 -11.73 -5.00
N PRO A 115 12.11 -12.53 -3.92
CA PRO A 115 12.10 -12.02 -2.55
C PRO A 115 13.34 -11.18 -2.19
N ASP A 116 14.41 -11.31 -2.96
CA ASP A 116 15.64 -10.52 -2.94
C ASP A 116 15.50 -9.11 -3.58
N CYS A 117 14.37 -8.81 -4.21
CA CYS A 117 14.08 -7.52 -4.84
C CYS A 117 12.87 -6.79 -4.25
N CYS A 118 12.12 -7.42 -3.33
CA CYS A 118 10.88 -6.86 -2.80
C CYS A 118 10.70 -7.05 -1.28
N GLY A 119 10.14 -6.04 -0.64
CA GLY A 119 9.69 -6.10 0.74
C GLY A 119 8.24 -6.53 0.86
N ILE A 120 7.79 -6.76 2.08
CA ILE A 120 6.41 -7.09 2.42
C ILE A 120 5.98 -6.20 3.58
N ILE A 121 4.86 -5.51 3.39
CA ILE A 121 4.16 -4.75 4.41
C ILE A 121 2.79 -5.41 4.63
N VAL A 122 2.47 -5.71 5.88
CA VAL A 122 1.13 -6.13 6.28
C VAL A 122 0.42 -4.93 6.88
N ALA A 123 -0.79 -4.64 6.43
CA ALA A 123 -1.52 -3.45 6.84
C ALA A 123 -3.03 -3.64 6.87
N ASP A 124 -3.69 -2.87 7.72
CA ASP A 124 -5.13 -2.70 7.76
C ASP A 124 -5.50 -1.21 7.87
N GLY A 125 -6.78 -0.90 8.13
CA GLY A 125 -7.25 0.48 8.24
C GLY A 125 -6.70 1.25 9.46
N TYR A 126 -6.03 0.57 10.39
CA TYR A 126 -5.46 1.14 11.61
C TYR A 126 -3.98 1.42 11.46
N ASP A 127 -3.18 0.45 11.01
CA ASP A 127 -1.73 0.58 10.94
C ASP A 127 -1.09 -0.42 9.97
N ALA A 128 0.25 -0.44 9.92
CA ALA A 128 1.01 -1.41 9.17
C ALA A 128 2.34 -1.79 9.83
N GLU A 129 2.84 -2.97 9.46
CA GLU A 129 4.12 -3.54 9.88
C GLU A 129 4.93 -4.04 8.67
N ILE A 130 6.24 -3.77 8.66
CA ILE A 130 7.16 -4.32 7.66
C ILE A 130 7.58 -5.72 8.11
N LEU A 131 7.12 -6.75 7.40
CA LEU A 131 7.52 -8.14 7.67
C LEU A 131 8.80 -8.53 6.94
N ARG A 132 9.05 -7.96 5.77
CA ARG A 132 10.29 -8.12 5.01
C ARG A 132 10.73 -6.75 4.52
N HIS A 133 11.94 -6.33 4.90
CA HIS A 133 12.50 -5.09 4.36
C HIS A 133 12.78 -5.26 2.87
N ALA A 134 12.32 -4.30 2.06
CA ALA A 134 12.67 -4.23 0.65
C ALA A 134 14.16 -3.94 0.50
N PRO A 135 14.91 -4.71 -0.29
CA PRO A 135 16.30 -4.39 -0.61
C PRO A 135 16.43 -3.06 -1.35
N LEU A 136 17.59 -2.41 -1.21
CA LEU A 136 17.85 -1.13 -1.87
C LEU A 136 18.41 -1.36 -3.27
N HIS A 137 17.62 -1.08 -4.30
CA HIS A 137 18.07 -1.08 -5.69
C HIS A 137 18.07 0.35 -6.20
N SER A 138 19.21 1.04 -6.03
CA SER A 138 19.27 2.47 -6.31
C SER A 138 19.00 2.80 -7.77
N LEU A 139 18.05 3.70 -8.01
CA LEU A 139 17.86 4.33 -9.30
C LEU A 139 19.07 5.17 -9.68
N ALA A 140 19.33 5.27 -10.98
CA ALA A 140 20.23 6.28 -11.51
C ALA A 140 19.73 7.68 -11.09
N ALA A 141 20.65 8.56 -10.68
CA ALA A 141 20.32 9.87 -10.13
C ALA A 141 19.39 10.71 -11.05
N ALA A 142 19.63 10.66 -12.36
CA ALA A 142 18.79 11.34 -13.35
C ALA A 142 17.34 10.80 -13.37
N ARG A 143 17.18 9.47 -13.25
CA ARG A 143 15.85 8.85 -13.20
C ARG A 143 15.13 9.15 -11.89
N ARG A 144 15.83 9.05 -10.76
CA ARG A 144 15.28 9.44 -9.45
C ARG A 144 14.77 10.88 -9.44
N LYS A 145 15.56 11.82 -9.99
CA LYS A 145 15.14 13.23 -10.10
C LYS A 145 13.82 13.37 -10.86
N VAL A 146 13.69 12.65 -11.97
CA VAL A 146 12.48 12.64 -12.80
C VAL A 146 11.27 12.12 -12.03
N GLU A 147 11.42 11.02 -11.30
CA GLU A 147 10.32 10.43 -10.52
C GLU A 147 9.89 11.34 -9.35
N ILE A 148 10.86 11.94 -8.64
CA ILE A 148 10.57 12.94 -7.59
C ILE A 148 9.83 14.15 -8.16
N GLU A 149 10.27 14.68 -9.30
CA GLU A 149 9.63 15.83 -9.93
C GLU A 149 8.18 15.50 -10.33
N ARG A 150 7.94 14.32 -10.89
CA ARG A 150 6.57 13.86 -11.21
C ARG A 150 5.71 13.72 -9.96
N LEU A 151 6.23 13.06 -8.93
CA LEU A 151 5.54 12.90 -7.65
C LEU A 151 5.18 14.27 -7.04
N ALA A 152 6.12 15.21 -7.02
CA ALA A 152 5.91 16.56 -6.49
C ALA A 152 4.82 17.32 -7.29
N ARG A 153 4.86 17.26 -8.63
CA ARG A 153 3.85 17.91 -9.48
C ARG A 153 2.45 17.33 -9.25
N VAL A 154 2.33 16.00 -9.14
CA VAL A 154 1.04 15.35 -8.84
C VAL A 154 0.56 15.73 -7.44
N ALA A 155 1.45 15.76 -6.44
CA ALA A 155 1.11 16.15 -5.08
C ALA A 155 0.61 17.60 -5.01
N MET A 156 1.32 18.54 -5.63
CA MET A 156 0.93 19.95 -5.68
C MET A 156 -0.43 20.12 -6.37
N ARG A 157 -0.65 19.47 -7.51
CA ARG A 157 -1.94 19.53 -8.23
C ARG A 157 -3.10 19.03 -7.37
N ARG A 158 -2.96 17.85 -6.77
CA ARG A 158 -3.99 17.28 -5.88
C ARG A 158 -4.23 18.16 -4.66
N HIS A 159 -3.18 18.74 -4.09
CA HIS A 159 -3.29 19.67 -2.97
C HIS A 159 -4.02 20.96 -3.35
N THR A 160 -3.70 21.56 -4.50
CA THR A 160 -4.41 22.74 -4.99
C THR A 160 -5.89 22.46 -5.21
N VAL A 161 -6.24 21.32 -5.83
CA VAL A 161 -7.65 20.91 -6.02
C VAL A 161 -8.36 20.65 -4.69
N LEU A 162 -7.65 20.12 -3.69
CA LEU A 162 -8.18 19.94 -2.34
C LEU A 162 -8.47 21.29 -1.65
N MET A 163 -7.64 22.30 -1.90
CA MET A 163 -7.80 23.65 -1.34
C MET A 163 -8.86 24.47 -2.09
N ASP A 164 -9.02 24.24 -3.38
CA ASP A 164 -10.01 24.92 -4.23
C ASP A 164 -10.54 23.98 -5.33
N ALA A 165 -11.80 23.60 -5.20
CA ALA A 165 -12.47 22.70 -6.14
C ALA A 165 -12.60 23.29 -7.56
N HIS A 166 -12.54 24.62 -7.73
CA HIS A 166 -12.53 25.24 -9.06
C HIS A 166 -11.29 24.83 -9.87
N CYS A 167 -10.18 24.50 -9.20
CA CYS A 167 -8.97 24.06 -9.88
C CYS A 167 -9.09 22.64 -10.48
N SER A 168 -10.18 21.91 -10.22
CA SER A 168 -10.38 20.53 -10.71
C SER A 168 -10.36 20.44 -12.24
N GLU A 169 -10.84 21.47 -12.94
CA GLU A 169 -10.83 21.54 -14.41
C GLU A 169 -9.42 21.56 -15.00
N PHE A 170 -8.43 22.04 -14.24
CA PHE A 170 -7.01 22.05 -14.62
C PHE A 170 -6.22 20.84 -14.08
N GLY A 171 -6.81 20.07 -13.16
CA GLY A 171 -6.14 18.97 -12.45
C GLY A 171 -6.11 17.64 -13.21
N GLY A 172 -6.91 17.48 -14.26
CA GLY A 172 -7.11 16.21 -14.98
C GLY A 172 -6.03 15.83 -15.99
N GLU A 173 -5.13 16.74 -16.37
CA GLU A 173 -4.07 16.44 -17.35
C GLU A 173 -2.94 15.63 -16.70
N ILE A 174 -3.04 14.32 -16.79
CA ILE A 174 -1.94 13.40 -16.50
C ILE A 174 -1.31 13.01 -17.84
N ALA A 175 -0.06 13.47 -18.06
CA ALA A 175 0.81 13.06 -19.16
C ALA A 175 1.65 11.83 -18.80
#